data_AF-A0A1G5GSC3-F1
#
_entry.id   AF-A0A1G5GSC3-F1
#
_cell.length_a   1.000
_cell.length_b   1.000
_cell.length_c   1.000
_cell.angle_alpha   90.00
_cell.angle_beta   90.00
_cell.angle_gamma   90.00
#
_symmetry.space_group_name_H-M   'P 1'
#
loop_
_entity.id
_entity.type
_entity.pdbx_description
1 polymer ?
#
loop_
_entity_poly.entity_id
_entity_poly.type
_entity_poly.pdbx_seq_one_letter_code
_entity_poly.pdbx_strand_id
1 'polypeptide(L)'
;MLNLSLKQLSALLAARKISSAELTGEFLKRTRTLNPDYNAFITIDEETSLAQARAADMLLASGRARPLTGIPVAQKDIFCTKGWHTTCGSKMLSNFISPYDADVVERFNAAGAVNIGKTNMDEFAMGSSNETSFYGPVKNPWDTAAVPGGSSGGSACAVAARMAPAATGTDTGGSIRQPAALCGISGIKPTYGLVSRYGMIAFASSLDQGGAMAKSAEDLALMLNVMAGFDERDSTSLQREPEDYTRNLEKPLEGLRIGLPKEYFVKEISGDVARAVEGAIAEYRKLGAKTVEVSLPTTKLSVPVYYVLAPAEASSNLSRFDGVRYGYRASEYIDLNDMYRKSRALGFGPEVKRRILIGTYVLSHGYYDAYYIQAQKLRRLIAEDFAEVFKQCDIIMGPTSPTVAFDLGERSSDPVQMYLSDAYTIAVNLAGLPGMSIPAGFGDKNRPVGLHIVGNYFAEAQMLNVAHQYQHVTDWHVRMPN
;
A
#
# COMPACT_ATOMS: atom_id res chain seq x y z
N MET A 1 12.50 -11.67 -19.01
CA MET A 1 11.07 -11.70 -18.63
C MET A 1 10.79 -10.91 -17.36
N LEU A 2 11.51 -11.17 -16.26
CA LEU A 2 11.25 -10.58 -14.92
C LEU A 2 11.24 -9.03 -14.87
N ASN A 3 11.95 -8.35 -15.77
CA ASN A 3 11.96 -6.88 -15.82
C ASN A 3 10.92 -6.26 -16.77
N LEU A 4 10.15 -7.05 -17.52
CA LEU A 4 9.13 -6.55 -18.46
C LEU A 4 7.94 -5.93 -17.71
N SER A 5 7.30 -4.91 -18.27
CA SER A 5 6.06 -4.32 -17.73
C SER A 5 4.89 -5.31 -17.82
N LEU A 6 3.81 -5.06 -17.08
CA LEU A 6 2.59 -5.87 -17.16
C LEU A 6 2.03 -5.87 -18.59
N LYS A 7 2.05 -4.73 -19.28
CA LYS A 7 1.63 -4.64 -20.69
C LYS A 7 2.49 -5.50 -21.61
N GLN A 8 3.80 -5.49 -21.42
CA GLN A 8 4.72 -6.34 -22.20
C GLN A 8 4.51 -7.83 -21.92
N LEU A 9 4.36 -8.21 -20.64
CA LEU A 9 4.06 -9.59 -20.25
C LEU A 9 2.71 -10.06 -20.82
N SER A 10 1.68 -9.23 -20.70
CA SER A 10 0.35 -9.46 -21.26
C SER A 10 0.40 -9.70 -22.77
N ALA A 11 1.15 -8.87 -23.50
CA ALA A 11 1.32 -9.03 -24.94
C ALA A 11 2.03 -10.34 -25.32
N LEU A 12 3.04 -10.77 -24.56
CA LEU A 12 3.72 -12.04 -24.79
C LEU A 12 2.82 -13.25 -24.52
N LEU A 13 2.02 -13.20 -23.46
CA LEU A 13 1.03 -14.24 -23.11
C LEU A 13 -0.08 -14.32 -24.16
N ALA A 14 -0.66 -13.19 -24.54
CA ALA A 14 -1.71 -13.12 -25.56
C ALA A 14 -1.23 -13.63 -26.93
N ALA A 15 0.03 -13.32 -27.29
CA ALA A 15 0.68 -13.83 -28.49
C ALA A 15 1.18 -15.28 -28.35
N ARG A 16 0.99 -15.91 -27.17
CA ARG A 16 1.47 -17.27 -26.83
C ARG A 16 2.96 -17.47 -27.11
N LYS A 17 3.76 -16.42 -26.94
CA LYS A 17 5.23 -16.47 -27.01
C LYS A 17 5.84 -17.04 -25.73
N ILE A 18 5.09 -16.94 -24.63
CA ILE A 18 5.33 -17.58 -23.35
C ILE A 18 3.99 -18.10 -22.83
N SER A 19 4.00 -19.14 -21.99
CA SER A 19 2.85 -19.56 -21.21
C SER A 19 2.83 -18.88 -19.84
N SER A 20 1.64 -18.84 -19.22
CA SER A 20 1.49 -18.41 -17.83
C SER A 20 2.22 -19.36 -16.89
N ALA A 21 2.20 -20.67 -17.15
CA ALA A 21 2.95 -21.64 -16.35
C ALA A 21 4.47 -21.37 -16.36
N GLU A 22 5.05 -21.07 -17.52
CA GLU A 22 6.47 -20.67 -17.63
C GLU A 22 6.74 -19.34 -16.89
N LEU A 23 5.88 -18.33 -17.09
CA LEU A 23 6.04 -17.03 -16.45
C LEU A 23 5.96 -17.13 -14.92
N THR A 24 4.95 -17.81 -14.39
CA THR A 24 4.77 -18.04 -12.96
C THR A 24 5.92 -18.87 -12.39
N GLY A 25 6.37 -19.91 -13.11
CA GLY A 25 7.53 -20.71 -12.71
C GLY A 25 8.81 -19.89 -12.54
N GLU A 26 9.08 -18.94 -13.44
CA GLU A 26 10.25 -18.05 -13.35
C GLU A 26 10.18 -17.10 -12.14
N PHE A 27 9.01 -16.52 -11.86
CA PHE A 27 8.86 -15.68 -10.66
C PHE A 27 8.92 -16.51 -9.38
N LEU A 28 8.30 -17.71 -9.32
CA LEU A 28 8.40 -18.62 -8.18
C LEU A 28 9.86 -19.03 -7.90
N LYS A 29 10.61 -19.37 -8.95
CA LYS A 29 12.05 -19.67 -8.84
C LYS A 29 12.82 -18.50 -8.24
N ARG A 30 12.57 -17.27 -8.72
CA ARG A 30 13.22 -16.07 -8.17
C ARG A 30 12.84 -15.82 -6.72
N THR A 31 11.56 -15.97 -6.38
CA THR A 31 11.08 -15.87 -5.00
C THR A 31 11.76 -16.89 -4.10
N ARG A 32 11.87 -18.15 -4.53
CA ARG A 32 12.55 -19.20 -3.75
C ARG A 32 14.02 -18.86 -3.48
N THR A 33 14.70 -18.25 -4.44
CA THR A 33 16.10 -17.84 -4.30
C THR A 33 16.27 -16.66 -3.34
N LEU A 34 15.41 -15.64 -3.44
CA LEU A 34 15.63 -14.35 -2.77
C LEU A 34 14.86 -14.19 -1.45
N ASN A 35 13.74 -14.89 -1.26
CA ASN A 35 12.92 -14.75 -0.07
C ASN A 35 13.63 -15.14 1.25
N PRO A 36 14.53 -16.15 1.30
CA PRO A 36 15.29 -16.42 2.52
C PRO A 36 16.10 -15.23 3.03
N ASP A 37 16.57 -14.36 2.11
CA ASP A 37 17.39 -13.20 2.45
C ASP A 37 16.55 -11.96 2.78
N TYR A 38 15.44 -11.74 2.05
CA TYR A 38 14.60 -10.55 2.16
C TYR A 38 13.34 -10.69 3.00
N ASN A 39 12.83 -11.91 3.17
CA ASN A 39 11.61 -12.24 3.91
C ASN A 39 10.32 -11.53 3.42
N ALA A 40 10.22 -11.27 2.11
CA ALA A 40 9.10 -10.54 1.50
C ALA A 40 7.77 -11.32 1.45
N PHE A 41 7.80 -12.65 1.51
CA PHE A 41 6.62 -13.53 1.49
C PHE A 41 6.50 -14.34 2.79
N ILE A 42 5.28 -14.42 3.33
CA ILE A 42 4.90 -15.28 4.46
C ILE A 42 4.47 -16.67 3.96
N THR A 43 3.56 -16.70 2.98
CA THR A 43 2.98 -17.94 2.46
C THR A 43 3.20 -18.03 0.96
N ILE A 44 3.74 -19.15 0.51
CA ILE A 44 3.89 -19.51 -0.91
C ILE A 44 3.34 -20.92 -1.08
N ASP A 45 2.42 -21.09 -2.01
CA ASP A 45 1.90 -22.38 -2.45
C ASP A 45 2.12 -22.50 -3.96
N GLU A 46 3.27 -23.07 -4.32
CA GLU A 46 3.70 -23.17 -5.72
C GLU A 46 2.74 -24.02 -6.55
N GLU A 47 2.17 -25.08 -5.96
CA GLU A 47 1.26 -25.97 -6.67
C GLU A 47 -0.03 -25.23 -7.03
N THR A 48 -0.61 -24.50 -6.07
CA THR A 48 -1.80 -23.69 -6.30
C THR A 48 -1.52 -22.57 -7.31
N SER A 49 -0.39 -21.87 -7.21
CA SER A 49 0.00 -20.83 -8.17
C SER A 49 0.16 -21.39 -9.59
N LEU A 50 0.83 -22.54 -9.75
CA LEU A 50 1.01 -23.18 -11.05
C LEU A 50 -0.30 -23.77 -11.61
N ALA A 51 -1.21 -24.24 -10.75
CA ALA A 51 -2.54 -24.67 -11.15
C ALA A 51 -3.38 -23.51 -11.71
N GLN A 52 -3.35 -22.35 -11.03
CA GLN A 52 -3.96 -21.12 -11.54
C GLN A 52 -3.33 -20.68 -12.87
N ALA A 53 -2.01 -20.79 -13.01
CA ALA A 53 -1.30 -20.47 -14.25
C ALA A 53 -1.73 -21.36 -15.43
N ARG A 54 -1.83 -22.68 -15.22
CA ARG A 54 -2.37 -23.61 -16.24
C ARG A 54 -3.82 -23.29 -16.60
N ALA A 55 -4.64 -22.85 -15.64
CA ALA A 55 -6.00 -22.40 -15.91
C ALA A 55 -6.02 -21.12 -16.77
N ALA A 56 -5.12 -20.19 -16.52
CA ALA A 56 -4.95 -19.00 -17.34
C ALA A 56 -4.48 -19.32 -18.77
N ASP A 57 -3.61 -20.31 -18.94
CA ASP A 57 -3.22 -20.81 -20.27
C ASP A 57 -4.41 -21.34 -21.07
N MET A 58 -5.37 -22.01 -20.42
CA MET A 58 -6.63 -22.42 -21.07
C MET A 58 -7.50 -21.20 -21.47
N LEU A 59 -7.54 -20.15 -20.65
CA LEU A 59 -8.25 -18.90 -21.00
C LEU A 59 -7.61 -18.22 -22.22
N LEU A 60 -6.28 -18.12 -22.25
CA LEU A 60 -5.49 -17.62 -23.38
C LEU A 60 -5.72 -18.47 -24.64
N ALA A 61 -5.76 -19.80 -24.49
CA ALA A 61 -6.05 -20.75 -25.57
C ALA A 61 -7.44 -20.53 -26.18
N SER A 62 -8.44 -20.21 -25.34
CA SER A 62 -9.84 -20.01 -25.74
C SER A 62 -10.18 -18.62 -26.27
N GLY A 63 -9.21 -17.68 -26.32
CA GLY A 63 -9.46 -16.30 -26.78
C GLY A 63 -10.25 -15.43 -25.80
N ARG A 64 -10.37 -15.85 -24.54
CA ARG A 64 -11.09 -15.12 -23.47
C ARG A 64 -10.15 -14.34 -22.54
N ALA A 65 -8.93 -14.07 -22.99
CA ALA A 65 -7.91 -13.39 -22.21
C ALA A 65 -8.30 -11.93 -21.94
N ARG A 66 -7.96 -11.48 -20.74
CA ARG A 66 -8.00 -10.08 -20.29
C ARG A 66 -6.56 -9.59 -20.08
N PRO A 67 -6.33 -8.28 -19.90
CA PRO A 67 -4.97 -7.74 -19.78
C PRO A 67 -4.10 -8.40 -18.70
N LEU A 68 -4.68 -8.87 -17.59
CA LEU A 68 -3.92 -9.54 -16.51
C LEU A 68 -4.06 -11.07 -16.50
N THR A 69 -4.67 -11.69 -17.52
CA THR A 69 -4.77 -13.15 -17.58
C THR A 69 -3.37 -13.78 -17.66
N GLY A 70 -3.07 -14.64 -16.68
CA GLY A 70 -1.81 -15.38 -16.58
C GLY A 70 -0.65 -14.63 -15.92
N ILE A 71 -0.88 -13.40 -15.44
CA ILE A 71 0.12 -12.60 -14.73
C ILE A 71 0.21 -13.03 -13.27
N PRO A 72 1.40 -13.37 -12.72
CA PRO A 72 1.57 -13.63 -11.29
C PRO A 72 1.57 -12.33 -10.49
N VAL A 73 0.59 -12.13 -9.62
CA VAL A 73 0.43 -10.96 -8.75
C VAL A 73 0.59 -11.40 -7.29
N ALA A 74 1.42 -10.69 -6.53
CA ALA A 74 1.59 -10.94 -5.10
C ALA A 74 0.48 -10.25 -4.29
N GLN A 75 -0.02 -10.89 -3.25
CA GLN A 75 -1.13 -10.36 -2.46
C GLN A 75 -0.67 -10.05 -1.04
N LYS A 76 -0.91 -8.83 -0.53
CA LYS A 76 -0.66 -8.54 0.89
C LYS A 76 -1.42 -9.51 1.78
N ASP A 77 -0.80 -9.99 2.85
CA ASP A 77 -1.35 -11.00 3.77
C ASP A 77 -2.55 -10.53 4.63
N ILE A 78 -3.08 -9.36 4.31
CA ILE A 78 -4.29 -8.76 4.88
C ILE A 78 -5.57 -9.09 4.08
N PHE A 79 -5.43 -9.43 2.80
CA PHE A 79 -6.57 -9.80 1.96
C PHE A 79 -6.87 -11.27 2.17
N CYS A 80 -8.04 -11.58 2.72
CA CYS A 80 -8.54 -12.95 2.82
C CYS A 80 -8.49 -13.63 1.45
N THR A 81 -7.93 -14.83 1.40
CA THR A 81 -7.82 -15.63 0.16
C THR A 81 -8.22 -17.05 0.49
N LYS A 82 -9.29 -17.54 -0.14
CA LYS A 82 -9.93 -18.81 0.17
C LYS A 82 -8.93 -19.96 0.04
N GLY A 83 -8.79 -20.74 1.11
CA GLY A 83 -7.86 -21.87 1.17
C GLY A 83 -6.39 -21.49 1.44
N TRP A 84 -6.05 -20.21 1.49
CA TRP A 84 -4.71 -19.74 1.87
C TRP A 84 -4.68 -19.29 3.33
N HIS A 85 -3.51 -19.41 3.94
CA HIS A 85 -3.24 -18.72 5.20
C HIS A 85 -3.32 -17.21 5.00
N THR A 86 -4.10 -16.52 5.85
CA THR A 86 -4.18 -15.06 5.90
C THR A 86 -3.87 -14.63 7.33
N THR A 87 -2.65 -14.18 7.59
CA THR A 87 -2.13 -14.10 8.97
C THR A 87 -1.98 -12.66 9.47
N CYS A 88 -2.10 -11.67 8.57
CA CYS A 88 -1.81 -10.26 8.85
C CYS A 88 -0.42 -10.04 9.48
N GLY A 89 0.56 -10.90 9.17
CA GLY A 89 1.87 -10.86 9.82
C GLY A 89 1.83 -11.10 11.34
N SER A 90 0.80 -11.78 11.86
CA SER A 90 0.57 -11.93 13.31
C SER A 90 0.48 -13.39 13.74
N LYS A 91 0.98 -13.67 14.94
CA LYS A 91 0.75 -14.95 15.62
C LYS A 91 -0.75 -15.20 15.84
N MET A 92 -1.53 -14.15 16.10
CA MET A 92 -2.98 -14.23 16.34
C MET A 92 -3.74 -14.94 15.22
N LEU A 93 -3.26 -14.84 13.98
CA LEU A 93 -3.89 -15.45 12.80
C LEU A 93 -2.96 -16.44 12.07
N SER A 94 -1.87 -16.86 12.71
CA SER A 94 -0.86 -17.74 12.10
C SER A 94 -1.42 -19.05 11.54
N ASN A 95 -2.52 -19.55 12.12
CA ASN A 95 -3.23 -20.76 11.71
C ASN A 95 -4.56 -20.49 10.98
N PHE A 96 -4.86 -19.24 10.60
CA PHE A 96 -6.12 -18.90 9.94
C PHE A 96 -6.04 -19.17 8.43
N ILE A 97 -6.76 -20.20 7.99
CA ILE A 97 -7.04 -20.45 6.57
C ILE A 97 -8.37 -19.77 6.24
N SER A 98 -8.35 -18.81 5.32
CA SER A 98 -9.58 -18.07 5.01
C SER A 98 -10.62 -18.97 4.32
N PRO A 99 -11.89 -18.96 4.75
CA PRO A 99 -12.96 -19.69 4.07
C PRO A 99 -13.55 -18.94 2.86
N TYR A 100 -13.12 -17.69 2.62
CA TYR A 100 -13.63 -16.82 1.56
C TYR A 100 -12.52 -15.95 0.96
N ASP A 101 -12.79 -15.41 -0.23
CA ASP A 101 -11.93 -14.42 -0.89
C ASP A 101 -12.37 -13.00 -0.52
N ALA A 102 -11.39 -12.10 -0.37
CA ALA A 102 -11.65 -10.67 -0.42
C ALA A 102 -12.14 -10.27 -1.82
N ASP A 103 -12.92 -9.20 -1.93
CA ASP A 103 -13.43 -8.74 -3.24
C ASP A 103 -12.28 -8.51 -4.25
N VAL A 104 -11.20 -7.86 -3.81
CA VAL A 104 -9.99 -7.65 -4.64
C VAL A 104 -9.45 -8.97 -5.17
N VAL A 105 -9.42 -10.02 -4.34
CA VAL A 105 -8.94 -11.35 -4.73
C VAL A 105 -9.90 -12.01 -5.72
N GLU A 106 -11.22 -11.91 -5.50
CA GLU A 106 -12.24 -12.39 -6.44
C GLU A 106 -12.08 -11.73 -7.81
N ARG A 107 -11.83 -10.41 -7.85
CA ARG A 107 -11.61 -9.66 -9.10
C ARG A 107 -10.35 -10.11 -9.84
N PHE A 108 -9.23 -10.32 -9.13
CA PHE A 108 -8.00 -10.85 -9.74
C PHE A 108 -8.20 -12.28 -10.26
N ASN A 109 -8.87 -13.14 -9.49
CA ASN A 109 -9.22 -14.49 -9.92
C ASN A 109 -10.10 -14.46 -11.19
N ALA A 110 -11.11 -13.58 -11.24
CA ALA A 110 -11.98 -13.40 -12.39
C ALA A 110 -11.27 -12.77 -13.61
N ALA A 111 -10.21 -11.99 -13.39
CA ALA A 111 -9.33 -11.49 -14.44
C ALA A 111 -8.38 -12.57 -14.99
N GLY A 112 -8.32 -13.74 -14.35
CA GLY A 112 -7.40 -14.83 -14.66
C GLY A 112 -5.97 -14.55 -14.23
N ALA A 113 -5.74 -13.63 -13.29
CA ALA A 113 -4.43 -13.42 -12.70
C ALA A 113 -4.08 -14.58 -11.77
N VAL A 114 -2.78 -14.81 -11.58
CA VAL A 114 -2.25 -15.88 -10.71
C VAL A 114 -1.85 -15.27 -9.38
N ASN A 115 -2.33 -15.79 -8.26
CA ASN A 115 -1.80 -15.42 -6.95
C ASN A 115 -0.47 -16.17 -6.73
N ILE A 116 0.64 -15.43 -6.69
CA ILE A 116 1.98 -16.02 -6.47
C ILE A 116 2.30 -16.27 -4.99
N GLY A 117 1.55 -15.65 -4.07
CA GLY A 117 1.75 -15.81 -2.64
C GLY A 117 1.32 -14.61 -1.80
N LYS A 118 1.43 -14.77 -0.49
CA LYS A 118 1.05 -13.79 0.53
C LYS A 118 2.28 -13.01 1.00
N THR A 119 2.33 -11.72 0.74
CA THR A 119 3.48 -10.87 1.11
C THR A 119 3.45 -10.48 2.58
N ASN A 120 4.64 -10.35 3.16
CA ASN A 120 4.85 -9.96 4.53
C ASN A 120 4.44 -8.49 4.77
N MET A 121 4.11 -8.18 6.02
CA MET A 121 3.57 -6.88 6.43
C MET A 121 3.83 -6.62 7.91
N ASP A 122 3.77 -5.36 8.34
CA ASP A 122 3.64 -5.07 9.78
C ASP A 122 2.38 -5.73 10.35
N GLU A 123 2.47 -6.16 11.61
CA GLU A 123 1.40 -6.88 12.30
C GLU A 123 0.09 -6.06 12.26
N PHE A 124 -0.97 -6.64 11.67
CA PHE A 124 -2.27 -5.96 11.48
C PHE A 124 -2.18 -4.59 10.80
N ALA A 125 -1.20 -4.42 9.91
CA ALA A 125 -0.92 -3.16 9.20
C ALA A 125 -0.47 -1.99 10.09
N MET A 126 -0.05 -2.26 11.33
CA MET A 126 0.34 -1.25 12.31
C MET A 126 1.86 -1.09 12.38
N GLY A 127 2.40 -0.23 11.51
CA GLY A 127 3.83 0.10 11.49
C GLY A 127 4.24 0.73 10.16
N SER A 128 5.46 1.25 10.12
CA SER A 128 6.01 1.98 8.97
C SER A 128 7.42 1.47 8.59
N SER A 129 7.76 0.24 8.99
CA SER A 129 9.07 -0.40 8.72
C SER A 129 9.04 -1.89 8.40
N ASN A 130 7.90 -2.57 8.59
CA ASN A 130 7.76 -4.02 8.50
C ASN A 130 8.53 -4.82 9.58
N GLU A 131 9.08 -4.17 10.60
CA GLU A 131 9.82 -4.83 11.69
C GLU A 131 8.90 -5.55 12.68
N THR A 132 7.62 -5.17 12.74
CA THR A 132 6.67 -5.74 13.72
C THR A 132 6.13 -7.10 13.33
N SER A 133 6.41 -7.58 12.11
CA SER A 133 5.92 -8.87 11.63
C SER A 133 6.35 -10.01 12.55
N PHE A 134 5.40 -10.86 12.93
CA PHE A 134 5.65 -12.10 13.66
C PHE A 134 6.58 -13.06 12.89
N TYR A 135 6.60 -12.98 11.56
CA TYR A 135 7.42 -13.80 10.69
C TYR A 135 8.84 -13.23 10.47
N GLY A 136 9.18 -12.17 11.19
CA GLY A 136 10.47 -11.48 11.09
C GLY A 136 10.44 -10.29 10.13
N PRO A 137 11.43 -9.39 10.25
CA PRO A 137 11.49 -8.17 9.45
C PRO A 137 11.73 -8.48 7.97
N VAL A 138 11.13 -7.66 7.11
CA VAL A 138 11.49 -7.60 5.68
C VAL A 138 12.71 -6.69 5.54
N LYS A 139 13.62 -7.02 4.63
CA LYS A 139 14.77 -6.17 4.30
C LYS A 139 14.53 -5.41 3.00
N ASN A 140 15.04 -4.18 2.89
CA ASN A 140 14.97 -3.41 1.66
C ASN A 140 15.92 -4.02 0.61
N PRO A 141 15.47 -4.25 -0.63
CA PRO A 141 16.34 -4.87 -1.62
C PRO A 141 17.43 -3.93 -2.15
N TRP A 142 17.29 -2.61 -2.00
CA TRP A 142 18.34 -1.64 -2.33
C TRP A 142 19.48 -1.60 -1.31
N ASP A 143 19.19 -1.97 -0.06
CA ASP A 143 20.15 -2.04 1.03
C ASP A 143 19.59 -2.93 2.13
N THR A 144 20.18 -4.11 2.32
CA THR A 144 19.67 -5.11 3.27
C THR A 144 19.79 -4.68 4.73
N ALA A 145 20.53 -3.62 5.03
CA ALA A 145 20.56 -3.01 6.36
C ALA A 145 19.36 -2.07 6.61
N ALA A 146 18.61 -1.71 5.57
CA ALA A 146 17.50 -0.75 5.63
C ALA A 146 16.13 -1.42 5.68
N VAL A 147 15.15 -0.66 6.18
CA VAL A 147 13.74 -1.03 6.15
C VAL A 147 13.15 -0.86 4.73
N PRO A 148 12.22 -1.70 4.29
CA PRO A 148 11.46 -1.49 3.06
C PRO A 148 10.30 -0.51 3.24
N GLY A 149 10.13 0.04 4.44
CA GLY A 149 8.93 0.77 4.82
C GLY A 149 7.81 -0.13 5.33
N GLY A 150 6.67 0.46 5.68
CA GLY A 150 5.53 -0.28 6.21
C GLY A 150 4.19 0.41 6.02
N SER A 151 3.07 -0.30 6.13
CA SER A 151 2.98 -1.72 6.50
C SER A 151 3.01 -2.69 5.32
N SER A 152 3.05 -2.22 4.07
CA SER A 152 3.14 -3.09 2.88
C SER A 152 4.59 -3.34 2.41
N GLY A 153 5.52 -3.48 3.36
CA GLY A 153 6.95 -3.62 3.07
C GLY A 153 7.29 -4.87 2.27
N GLY A 154 6.64 -6.01 2.56
CA GLY A 154 6.80 -7.23 1.76
C GLY A 154 6.34 -7.07 0.31
N SER A 155 5.20 -6.39 0.07
CA SER A 155 4.73 -6.07 -1.29
C SER A 155 5.72 -5.18 -2.05
N ALA A 156 6.26 -4.15 -1.39
CA ALA A 156 7.24 -3.26 -2.00
C ALA A 156 8.55 -4.00 -2.35
N CYS A 157 9.06 -4.80 -1.41
CA CYS A 157 10.25 -5.61 -1.59
C CYS A 157 10.08 -6.64 -2.72
N ALA A 158 8.93 -7.32 -2.78
CA ALA A 158 8.63 -8.30 -3.83
C ALA A 158 8.69 -7.71 -5.25
N VAL A 159 8.12 -6.50 -5.43
CA VAL A 159 8.15 -5.80 -6.73
C VAL A 159 9.55 -5.25 -7.03
N ALA A 160 10.20 -4.61 -6.06
CA ALA A 160 11.52 -4.02 -6.23
C ALA A 160 12.57 -5.09 -6.57
N ALA A 161 12.57 -6.22 -5.87
CA ALA A 161 13.48 -7.34 -6.13
C ALA A 161 13.04 -8.24 -7.30
N ARG A 162 11.96 -7.90 -8.02
CA ARG A 162 11.39 -8.68 -9.14
C ARG A 162 11.00 -10.11 -8.78
N MET A 163 10.60 -10.37 -7.53
CA MET A 163 9.96 -11.61 -7.10
C MET A 163 8.49 -11.68 -7.55
N ALA A 164 7.88 -10.53 -7.82
CA ALA A 164 6.62 -10.40 -8.54
C ALA A 164 6.67 -9.16 -9.46
N PRO A 165 5.96 -9.15 -10.59
CA PRO A 165 5.86 -7.98 -11.47
C PRO A 165 4.97 -6.87 -10.88
N ALA A 166 3.98 -7.24 -10.06
CA ALA A 166 3.10 -6.33 -9.33
C ALA A 166 2.58 -7.00 -8.05
N ALA A 167 2.10 -6.17 -7.12
CA ALA A 167 1.52 -6.61 -5.87
C ALA A 167 0.33 -5.75 -5.47
N THR A 168 -0.54 -6.29 -4.62
CA THR A 168 -1.52 -5.49 -3.87
C THR A 168 -0.92 -5.04 -2.55
N GLY A 169 -1.38 -3.90 -2.04
CA GLY A 169 -1.06 -3.38 -0.73
C GLY A 169 -2.28 -2.74 -0.08
N THR A 170 -2.11 -2.25 1.15
CA THR A 170 -3.14 -1.47 1.84
C THR A 170 -2.52 -0.23 2.47
N ASP A 171 -3.25 0.87 2.46
CA ASP A 171 -2.79 2.18 2.91
C ASP A 171 -3.82 2.81 3.85
N THR A 172 -3.47 2.86 5.14
CA THR A 172 -4.28 3.48 6.19
C THR A 172 -3.76 4.85 6.59
N GLY A 173 -2.45 5.06 6.51
CA GLY A 173 -1.77 6.33 6.82
C GLY A 173 -0.52 6.58 5.96
N GLY A 174 -0.35 5.88 4.84
CA GLY A 174 0.87 5.90 4.03
C GLY A 174 1.37 4.52 3.62
N SER A 175 0.70 3.45 4.05
CA SER A 175 1.23 2.09 4.01
C SER A 175 1.36 1.44 2.62
N ILE A 176 0.99 2.12 1.53
CA ILE A 176 1.38 1.78 0.15
C ILE A 176 2.46 2.74 -0.34
N ARG A 177 2.22 4.05 -0.15
CA ARG A 177 3.04 5.12 -0.71
C ARG A 177 4.43 5.16 -0.09
N GLN A 178 4.54 5.06 1.23
CA GLN A 178 5.83 5.08 1.92
C GLN A 178 6.70 3.88 1.55
N PRO A 179 6.21 2.62 1.58
CA PRO A 179 7.00 1.49 1.08
C PRO A 179 7.39 1.63 -0.39
N ALA A 180 6.50 2.15 -1.24
CA ALA A 180 6.81 2.39 -2.64
C ALA A 180 7.96 3.40 -2.81
N ALA A 181 7.93 4.50 -2.05
CA ALA A 181 9.01 5.49 -2.01
C ALA A 181 10.34 4.86 -1.55
N LEU A 182 10.31 4.09 -0.47
CA LEU A 182 11.52 3.54 0.16
C LEU A 182 12.14 2.38 -0.63
N CYS A 183 11.35 1.66 -1.42
CA CYS A 183 11.84 0.59 -2.30
C CYS A 183 12.00 1.00 -3.78
N GLY A 184 11.75 2.27 -4.12
CA GLY A 184 11.95 2.77 -5.48
C GLY A 184 11.01 2.11 -6.50
N ILE A 185 9.73 1.96 -6.14
CA ILE A 185 8.67 1.49 -7.04
C ILE A 185 7.52 2.50 -7.08
N SER A 186 6.51 2.25 -7.92
CA SER A 186 5.29 3.04 -7.96
C SER A 186 4.21 2.40 -7.08
N GLY A 187 3.47 3.19 -6.31
CA GLY A 187 2.35 2.69 -5.50
C GLY A 187 1.22 3.70 -5.40
N ILE A 188 -0.02 3.25 -5.61
CA ILE A 188 -1.22 4.10 -5.57
C ILE A 188 -2.21 3.61 -4.50
N LYS A 189 -2.62 4.55 -3.64
CA LYS A 189 -3.81 4.44 -2.82
C LYS A 189 -4.96 5.17 -3.55
N PRO A 190 -6.02 4.47 -3.97
CA PRO A 190 -7.16 5.12 -4.60
C PRO A 190 -8.00 5.91 -3.59
N THR A 191 -8.99 6.63 -4.10
CA THR A 191 -10.01 7.33 -3.33
C THR A 191 -10.70 6.36 -2.36
N TYR A 192 -11.00 6.81 -1.15
CA TYR A 192 -11.76 6.00 -0.20
C TYR A 192 -13.13 5.64 -0.79
N GLY A 193 -13.49 4.36 -0.74
CA GLY A 193 -14.70 3.79 -1.36
C GLY A 193 -14.56 3.37 -2.84
N LEU A 194 -13.42 3.57 -3.51
CA LEU A 194 -13.24 3.13 -4.91
C LEU A 194 -12.97 1.63 -5.04
N VAL A 195 -12.16 1.08 -4.14
CA VAL A 195 -11.87 -0.35 -4.02
C VAL A 195 -12.63 -0.87 -2.80
N SER A 196 -13.31 -2.01 -2.93
CA SER A 196 -14.03 -2.64 -1.82
C SER A 196 -13.07 -3.06 -0.72
N ARG A 197 -13.52 -2.89 0.52
CA ARG A 197 -12.81 -3.32 1.72
C ARG A 197 -13.31 -4.68 2.22
N TYR A 198 -14.26 -5.32 1.54
CA TYR A 198 -14.74 -6.65 1.88
C TYR A 198 -13.60 -7.69 1.82
N GLY A 199 -13.41 -8.41 2.92
CA GLY A 199 -12.33 -9.39 3.10
C GLY A 199 -10.92 -8.82 3.21
N MET A 200 -10.75 -7.50 3.18
CA MET A 200 -9.54 -6.84 3.67
C MET A 200 -9.66 -6.70 5.19
N ILE A 201 -8.80 -7.39 5.95
CA ILE A 201 -8.88 -7.36 7.42
C ILE A 201 -8.63 -5.94 7.92
N ALA A 202 -9.65 -5.35 8.55
CA ALA A 202 -9.63 -3.93 8.92
C ALA A 202 -8.62 -3.60 10.02
N PHE A 203 -7.90 -2.50 9.82
CA PHE A 203 -7.17 -1.77 10.85
C PHE A 203 -8.01 -0.57 11.30
N ALA A 204 -8.12 0.46 10.48
CA ALA A 204 -8.95 1.64 10.74
C ALA A 204 -9.94 1.84 9.60
N SER A 205 -11.17 1.39 9.83
CA SER A 205 -12.23 1.28 8.83
C SER A 205 -12.44 2.56 8.02
N SER A 206 -12.40 3.75 8.63
CA SER A 206 -12.65 5.01 7.93
C SER A 206 -11.44 5.55 7.14
N LEU A 207 -10.31 4.83 7.15
CA LEU A 207 -9.02 5.26 6.59
C LEU A 207 -8.41 4.21 5.65
N ASP A 208 -8.68 2.93 5.91
CA ASP A 208 -8.15 1.80 5.16
C ASP A 208 -8.57 1.88 3.69
N GLN A 209 -7.60 1.73 2.79
CA GLN A 209 -7.91 1.49 1.39
C GLN A 209 -6.91 0.53 0.73
N GLY A 210 -7.44 -0.41 -0.05
CA GLY A 210 -6.64 -1.32 -0.88
C GLY A 210 -6.13 -0.62 -2.13
N GLY A 211 -4.89 -0.91 -2.54
CA GLY A 211 -4.29 -0.28 -3.71
C GLY A 211 -3.20 -1.10 -4.37
N ALA A 212 -2.71 -0.60 -5.51
CA ALA A 212 -1.77 -1.30 -6.36
C ALA A 212 -0.33 -0.85 -6.13
N MET A 213 0.61 -1.78 -6.30
CA MET A 213 2.05 -1.57 -6.22
C MET A 213 2.71 -2.25 -7.41
N ALA A 214 3.45 -1.49 -8.22
CA ALA A 214 4.09 -1.98 -9.44
C ALA A 214 5.29 -1.10 -9.80
N LYS A 215 5.98 -1.42 -10.90
CA LYS A 215 7.15 -0.62 -11.32
C LYS A 215 6.74 0.73 -11.88
N SER A 216 5.77 0.74 -12.80
CA SER A 216 5.33 1.94 -13.53
C SER A 216 3.89 2.35 -13.23
N ALA A 217 3.53 3.58 -13.61
CA ALA A 217 2.17 4.09 -13.57
C ALA A 217 1.24 3.33 -14.52
N GLU A 218 1.72 2.91 -15.70
CA GLU A 218 0.94 2.05 -16.61
C GLU A 218 0.58 0.71 -15.95
N ASP A 219 1.52 0.08 -15.23
CA ASP A 219 1.27 -1.16 -14.51
C ASP A 219 0.26 -0.95 -13.36
N LEU A 220 0.35 0.19 -12.66
CA LEU A 220 -0.63 0.56 -11.64
C LEU A 220 -2.04 0.77 -12.24
N ALA A 221 -2.14 1.38 -13.41
CA ALA A 221 -3.42 1.60 -14.10
C ALA A 221 -4.09 0.27 -14.48
N LEU A 222 -3.31 -0.68 -15.01
CA LEU A 222 -3.78 -2.03 -15.34
C LEU A 222 -4.27 -2.79 -14.10
N MET A 223 -3.56 -2.65 -12.98
CA MET A 223 -3.97 -3.24 -11.70
C MET A 223 -5.26 -2.58 -11.18
N LEU A 224 -5.36 -1.25 -11.22
CA LEU A 224 -6.53 -0.52 -10.73
C LEU A 224 -7.80 -0.82 -11.53
N ASN A 225 -7.68 -1.02 -12.85
CA ASN A 225 -8.78 -1.50 -13.70
C ASN A 225 -9.38 -2.83 -13.23
N VAL A 226 -8.59 -3.69 -12.56
CA VAL A 226 -9.08 -4.94 -11.98
C VAL A 226 -9.58 -4.73 -10.55
N MET A 227 -8.93 -3.89 -9.75
CA MET A 227 -9.25 -3.72 -8.34
C MET A 227 -10.51 -2.86 -8.09
N ALA A 228 -10.75 -1.85 -8.92
CA ALA A 228 -11.81 -0.88 -8.69
C ALA A 228 -13.20 -1.43 -9.03
N GLY A 229 -14.20 -0.94 -8.30
CA GLY A 229 -15.61 -1.17 -8.61
C GLY A 229 -16.47 -1.34 -7.36
N PHE A 230 -17.77 -1.15 -7.57
CA PHE A 230 -18.77 -1.32 -6.51
C PHE A 230 -18.84 -2.77 -6.03
N ASP A 231 -19.07 -2.92 -4.73
CA ASP A 231 -19.33 -4.18 -4.05
C ASP A 231 -20.46 -3.99 -3.04
N GLU A 232 -21.59 -4.67 -3.24
CA GLU A 232 -22.76 -4.55 -2.38
C GLU A 232 -22.53 -5.06 -0.95
N ARG A 233 -21.48 -5.87 -0.73
CA ARG A 233 -21.10 -6.41 0.59
C ARG A 233 -20.35 -5.39 1.44
N ASP A 234 -19.86 -4.31 0.83
CA ASP A 234 -19.20 -3.20 1.50
C ASP A 234 -20.05 -1.94 1.41
N SER A 235 -20.74 -1.58 2.50
CA SER A 235 -21.58 -0.39 2.56
C SER A 235 -20.84 0.94 2.39
N THR A 236 -19.50 0.93 2.35
CA THR A 236 -18.67 2.11 2.06
C THR A 236 -18.13 2.14 0.63
N SER A 237 -18.33 1.06 -0.11
CA SER A 237 -18.04 1.01 -1.54
C SER A 237 -18.97 1.96 -2.29
N LEU A 238 -18.42 2.78 -3.18
CA LEU A 238 -19.18 3.80 -3.89
C LEU A 238 -19.58 3.29 -5.26
N GLN A 239 -20.90 3.26 -5.51
CA GLN A 239 -21.44 2.94 -6.81
C GLN A 239 -21.16 4.08 -7.79
N ARG A 240 -20.36 3.77 -8.81
CA ARG A 240 -19.91 4.71 -9.84
C ARG A 240 -19.85 4.01 -11.19
N GLU A 241 -19.87 4.80 -12.26
CA GLU A 241 -19.59 4.29 -13.59
C GLU A 241 -18.17 3.69 -13.65
N PRO A 242 -18.00 2.52 -14.30
CA PRO A 242 -16.68 1.95 -14.52
C PRO A 242 -15.76 2.93 -15.24
N GLU A 243 -14.51 2.96 -14.83
CA GLU A 243 -13.49 3.83 -15.40
C GLU A 243 -12.34 3.00 -15.95
N ASP A 244 -11.84 3.35 -17.14
CA ASP A 244 -10.58 2.82 -17.66
C ASP A 244 -9.44 3.76 -17.28
N TYR A 245 -8.63 3.35 -16.31
CA TYR A 245 -7.49 4.10 -15.81
C TYR A 245 -6.30 4.17 -16.79
N THR A 246 -6.35 3.44 -17.91
CA THR A 246 -5.31 3.48 -18.95
C THR A 246 -5.59 4.48 -20.08
N ARG A 247 -6.84 4.97 -20.20
CA ARG A 247 -7.35 5.69 -21.38
C ARG A 247 -6.59 6.97 -21.76
N ASN A 248 -5.97 7.63 -20.79
CA ASN A 248 -5.39 8.98 -20.94
C ASN A 248 -3.92 9.06 -20.50
N LEU A 249 -3.21 7.93 -20.40
CA LEU A 249 -1.81 7.91 -19.94
C LEU A 249 -0.89 8.79 -20.81
N GLU A 250 -1.20 8.89 -22.11
CA GLU A 250 -0.39 9.62 -23.10
C GLU A 250 -0.74 11.12 -23.24
N LYS A 251 -1.65 11.64 -22.41
CA LYS A 251 -2.12 13.03 -22.58
C LYS A 251 -1.05 14.03 -22.07
N PRO A 252 -0.63 15.02 -22.88
CA PRO A 252 0.37 16.02 -22.48
C PRO A 252 -0.01 16.82 -21.22
N LEU A 253 1.01 17.30 -20.51
CA LEU A 253 0.85 18.03 -19.24
C LEU A 253 0.84 19.57 -19.37
N GLU A 254 0.82 20.09 -20.61
CA GLU A 254 0.81 21.53 -20.88
C GLU A 254 -0.36 22.22 -20.14
N GLY A 255 -0.03 23.17 -19.28
CA GLY A 255 -1.01 23.94 -18.51
C GLY A 255 -1.55 23.26 -17.24
N LEU A 256 -1.16 22.01 -16.94
CA LEU A 256 -1.48 21.35 -15.67
C LEU A 256 -0.96 22.17 -14.49
N ARG A 257 -1.80 22.43 -13.49
CA ARG A 257 -1.42 23.19 -12.29
C ARG A 257 -1.04 22.25 -11.14
N ILE A 258 0.22 22.31 -10.73
CA ILE A 258 0.80 21.56 -9.62
C ILE A 258 0.87 22.44 -8.38
N GLY A 259 0.07 22.13 -7.38
CA GLY A 259 0.12 22.74 -6.06
C GLY A 259 1.34 22.26 -5.26
N LEU A 260 2.12 23.19 -4.72
CA LEU A 260 3.26 22.94 -3.85
C LEU A 260 2.96 23.52 -2.45
N PRO A 261 2.57 22.68 -1.46
CA PRO A 261 2.24 23.15 -0.13
C PRO A 261 3.48 23.68 0.60
N LYS A 262 3.42 24.90 1.14
CA LYS A 262 4.52 25.49 1.93
C LYS A 262 4.98 24.59 3.06
N GLU A 263 4.02 23.92 3.70
CA GLU A 263 4.22 23.05 4.85
C GLU A 263 4.99 21.77 4.50
N TYR A 264 5.15 21.44 3.21
CA TYR A 264 5.89 20.25 2.77
C TYR A 264 7.38 20.51 2.52
N PHE A 265 7.77 21.77 2.34
CA PHE A 265 9.15 22.18 2.02
C PHE A 265 9.77 22.97 3.19
N VAL A 266 9.70 22.36 4.37
CA VAL A 266 10.22 22.90 5.64
C VAL A 266 11.53 22.22 6.05
N LYS A 267 12.19 22.68 7.11
CA LYS A 267 13.56 22.24 7.50
C LYS A 267 13.63 20.75 7.88
N GLU A 268 12.51 20.12 8.18
CA GLU A 268 12.37 18.74 8.63
C GLU A 268 12.58 17.69 7.51
N ILE A 269 12.55 18.08 6.24
CA ILE A 269 12.91 17.21 5.11
C ILE A 269 14.44 17.07 5.01
N SER A 270 14.94 15.86 4.73
CA SER A 270 16.37 15.69 4.48
C SER A 270 16.79 16.34 3.15
N GLY A 271 17.99 16.93 3.11
CA GLY A 271 18.41 17.74 1.96
C GLY A 271 18.56 16.94 0.66
N ASP A 272 18.87 15.65 0.74
CA ASP A 272 18.90 14.73 -0.40
C ASP A 272 17.51 14.44 -0.98
N VAL A 273 16.50 14.24 -0.12
CA VAL A 273 15.10 14.08 -0.52
C VAL A 273 14.58 15.37 -1.15
N ALA A 274 14.85 16.52 -0.53
CA ALA A 274 14.45 17.83 -1.07
C ALA A 274 14.99 18.05 -2.48
N ARG A 275 16.29 17.80 -2.70
CA ARG A 275 16.93 17.95 -4.02
C ARG A 275 16.31 17.03 -5.07
N ALA A 276 16.02 15.78 -4.73
CA ALA A 276 15.39 14.84 -5.66
C ALA A 276 13.96 15.29 -6.03
N VAL A 277 13.17 15.74 -5.05
CA VAL A 277 11.80 16.26 -5.28
C VAL A 277 11.83 17.54 -6.12
N GLU A 278 12.73 18.48 -5.82
CA GLU A 278 12.92 19.70 -6.62
C GLU A 278 13.32 19.38 -8.05
N GLY A 279 14.23 18.41 -8.25
CA GLY A 279 14.61 17.90 -9.56
C GLY A 279 13.41 17.32 -10.33
N ALA A 280 12.56 16.53 -9.67
CA ALA A 280 11.34 16.01 -10.28
C ALA A 280 10.37 17.13 -10.69
N ILE A 281 10.14 18.12 -9.81
CA ILE A 281 9.30 19.29 -10.12
C ILE A 281 9.86 20.09 -11.31
N ALA A 282 11.19 20.19 -11.42
CA ALA A 282 11.83 20.83 -12.57
C ALA A 282 11.56 20.10 -13.89
N GLU A 283 11.54 18.77 -13.90
CA GLU A 283 11.14 17.99 -15.08
C GLU A 283 9.67 18.23 -15.45
N TYR A 284 8.76 18.29 -14.48
CA TYR A 284 7.36 18.62 -14.75
C TYR A 284 7.19 20.01 -15.39
N ARG A 285 8.00 20.99 -14.99
CA ARG A 285 8.00 22.32 -15.64
C ARG A 285 8.45 22.24 -17.10
N LYS A 286 9.45 21.40 -17.41
CA LYS A 286 9.88 21.15 -18.81
C LYS A 286 8.80 20.46 -19.63
N LEU A 287 7.97 19.63 -19.00
CA LEU A 287 6.79 18.98 -19.61
C LEU A 287 5.59 19.93 -19.80
N GLY A 288 5.72 21.22 -19.46
CA GLY A 288 4.68 22.25 -19.66
C GLY A 288 3.74 22.45 -18.47
N ALA A 289 3.97 21.77 -17.34
CA ALA A 289 3.18 21.99 -16.14
C ALA A 289 3.57 23.31 -15.44
N LYS A 290 2.58 23.94 -14.80
CA LYS A 290 2.73 25.18 -14.02
C LYS A 290 2.71 24.84 -12.53
N THR A 291 3.65 25.39 -11.77
CA THR A 291 3.65 25.23 -10.31
C THR A 291 2.99 26.41 -9.64
N VAL A 292 2.12 26.15 -8.66
CA VAL A 292 1.43 27.15 -7.84
C VAL A 292 1.75 26.85 -6.38
N GLU A 293 2.21 27.86 -5.65
CA GLU A 293 2.40 27.75 -4.21
C GLU A 293 1.02 27.71 -3.52
N VAL A 294 0.80 26.73 -2.64
CA VAL A 294 -0.47 26.54 -1.90
C VAL A 294 -0.19 26.36 -0.41
N SER A 295 -1.25 26.34 0.42
CA SER A 295 -1.12 26.18 1.87
C SER A 295 -2.07 25.12 2.39
N LEU A 296 -1.55 24.23 3.23
CA LEU A 296 -2.29 23.22 3.98
C LEU A 296 -2.01 23.42 5.49
N PRO A 297 -2.55 24.50 6.10
CA PRO A 297 -2.14 24.96 7.42
C PRO A 297 -2.37 23.95 8.56
N THR A 298 -3.33 23.03 8.37
CA THR A 298 -3.64 21.99 9.36
C THR A 298 -2.82 20.71 9.19
N THR A 299 -1.95 20.61 8.18
CA THR A 299 -1.10 19.41 7.92
C THR A 299 -0.37 18.94 9.17
N LYS A 300 0.19 19.85 9.97
CA LYS A 300 0.92 19.54 11.20
C LYS A 300 0.08 18.79 12.26
N LEU A 301 -1.25 18.89 12.17
CA LEU A 301 -2.19 18.20 13.06
C LEU A 301 -2.50 16.78 12.57
N SER A 302 -2.10 16.41 11.35
CA SER A 302 -2.45 15.12 10.76
C SER A 302 -1.94 13.94 11.59
N VAL A 303 -0.68 13.99 12.04
CA VAL A 303 -0.08 12.93 12.87
C VAL A 303 -0.90 12.71 14.17
N PRO A 304 -1.10 13.70 15.05
CA PRO A 304 -1.87 13.48 16.28
C PRO A 304 -3.32 13.10 16.01
N VAL A 305 -3.97 13.65 14.98
CA VAL A 305 -5.36 13.28 14.61
C VAL A 305 -5.44 11.80 14.22
N TYR A 306 -4.53 11.35 13.36
CA TYR A 306 -4.48 9.95 12.93
C TYR A 306 -4.19 8.99 14.07
N TYR A 307 -3.23 9.32 14.95
CA TYR A 307 -2.89 8.50 16.12
C TYR A 307 -3.94 8.53 17.24
N VAL A 308 -5.03 9.31 17.08
CA VAL A 308 -6.26 9.15 17.88
C VAL A 308 -7.26 8.27 17.13
N LEU A 309 -7.58 8.61 15.87
CA LEU A 309 -8.65 7.95 15.11
C LEU A 309 -8.31 6.49 14.76
N ALA A 310 -7.13 6.23 14.21
CA ALA A 310 -6.76 4.89 13.77
C ALA A 310 -6.67 3.91 14.94
N PRO A 311 -6.02 4.24 16.09
CA PRO A 311 -6.07 3.37 17.27
C PRO A 311 -7.46 3.18 17.85
N ALA A 312 -8.31 4.23 17.88
CA ALA A 312 -9.70 4.13 18.34
C ALA A 312 -10.49 3.10 17.52
N GLU A 313 -10.41 3.17 16.19
CA GLU A 313 -11.09 2.20 15.33
C GLU A 313 -10.47 0.81 15.46
N ALA A 314 -9.15 0.72 15.58
CA ALA A 314 -8.44 -0.54 15.77
C ALA A 314 -8.83 -1.26 17.06
N SER A 315 -9.00 -0.56 18.18
CA SER A 315 -9.37 -1.18 19.45
C SER A 315 -10.74 -1.88 19.37
N SER A 316 -11.66 -1.31 18.59
CA SER A 316 -12.96 -1.92 18.26
C SER A 316 -12.82 -3.02 17.21
N ASN A 317 -12.18 -2.75 16.07
CA ASN A 317 -12.04 -3.68 14.95
C ASN A 317 -11.36 -4.99 15.36
N LEU A 318 -10.29 -4.91 16.15
CA LEU A 318 -9.51 -6.07 16.62
C LEU A 318 -10.11 -6.74 17.87
N SER A 319 -11.22 -6.24 18.43
CA SER A 319 -11.90 -6.88 19.55
C SER A 319 -12.39 -8.30 19.22
N ARG A 320 -12.70 -8.56 17.94
CA ARG A 320 -13.15 -9.86 17.43
C ARG A 320 -12.12 -10.99 17.53
N PHE A 321 -10.84 -10.67 17.67
CA PHE A 321 -9.77 -11.64 17.79
C PHE A 321 -9.61 -12.05 19.25
N ASP A 322 -10.30 -13.13 19.57
CA ASP A 322 -10.60 -13.56 20.92
C ASP A 322 -10.24 -15.04 21.16
N GLY A 323 -9.81 -15.74 20.10
CA GLY A 323 -9.49 -17.16 20.10
C GLY A 323 -10.71 -18.10 20.12
N VAL A 324 -11.94 -17.58 20.13
CA VAL A 324 -13.16 -18.39 20.25
C VAL A 324 -13.53 -19.06 18.93
N ARG A 325 -13.63 -18.29 17.86
CA ARG A 325 -14.15 -18.78 16.56
C ARG A 325 -13.04 -19.20 15.61
N TYR A 326 -11.89 -18.54 15.66
CA TYR A 326 -10.76 -18.75 14.76
C TYR A 326 -9.49 -18.12 15.34
N GLY A 327 -8.35 -18.40 14.70
CA GLY A 327 -7.05 -17.86 15.10
C GLY A 327 -6.44 -18.57 16.31
N TYR A 328 -5.53 -17.85 16.97
CA TYR A 328 -4.81 -18.35 18.14
C TYR A 328 -5.69 -18.35 19.39
N ARG A 329 -5.72 -19.49 20.09
CA ARG A 329 -6.24 -19.62 21.45
C ARG A 329 -5.11 -20.05 22.38
N ALA A 330 -5.02 -19.42 23.55
CA ALA A 330 -4.12 -19.87 24.60
C ALA A 330 -4.42 -21.34 24.97
N SER A 331 -3.36 -22.16 25.11
CA SER A 331 -3.50 -23.58 25.45
C SER A 331 -3.96 -23.81 26.90
N GLU A 332 -3.68 -22.87 27.79
CA GLU A 332 -3.96 -22.98 29.22
C GLU A 332 -4.66 -21.72 29.75
N TYR A 333 -5.85 -21.89 30.29
CA TYR A 333 -6.63 -20.83 30.92
C TYR A 333 -7.57 -21.40 32.00
N ILE A 334 -7.85 -20.60 33.03
CA ILE A 334 -8.66 -21.05 34.18
C ILE A 334 -10.15 -20.71 34.04
N ASP A 335 -10.48 -19.71 33.23
CA ASP A 335 -11.85 -19.30 32.93
C ASP A 335 -11.89 -18.55 31.58
N LEU A 336 -13.08 -18.08 31.19
CA LEU A 336 -13.29 -17.37 29.92
C LEU A 336 -12.55 -16.01 29.86
N ASN A 337 -12.49 -15.27 30.97
CA ASN A 337 -11.81 -13.99 31.02
C ASN A 337 -10.28 -14.17 30.88
N ASP A 338 -9.74 -15.19 31.54
CA ASP A 338 -8.34 -15.57 31.43
C ASP A 338 -8.01 -16.04 30.00
N MET A 339 -8.89 -16.83 29.37
CA MET A 339 -8.73 -17.24 27.96
C MET A 339 -8.61 -16.02 27.03
N TYR A 340 -9.53 -15.04 27.15
CA TYR A 340 -9.47 -13.83 26.33
C TYR A 340 -8.19 -13.03 26.55
N ARG A 341 -7.83 -12.80 27.82
CA ARG A 341 -6.63 -12.03 28.19
C ARG A 341 -5.37 -12.71 27.68
N LYS A 342 -5.19 -14.00 27.93
CA LYS A 342 -4.02 -14.76 27.50
C LYS A 342 -3.92 -14.88 25.99
N SER A 343 -5.02 -15.22 25.30
CA SER A 343 -5.01 -15.37 23.83
C SER A 343 -4.59 -14.05 23.16
N ARG A 344 -5.13 -12.92 23.62
CA ARG A 344 -4.76 -11.59 23.11
C ARG A 344 -3.34 -11.17 23.51
N ALA A 345 -2.95 -11.40 24.76
CA ALA A 345 -1.61 -11.03 25.25
C ALA A 345 -0.49 -11.78 24.54
N LEU A 346 -0.71 -13.07 24.26
CA LEU A 346 0.24 -13.99 23.63
C LEU A 346 0.15 -14.02 22.09
N GLY A 347 -0.98 -13.58 21.53
CA GLY A 347 -1.23 -13.56 20.08
C GLY A 347 -0.86 -12.24 19.41
N PHE A 348 -1.03 -11.10 20.09
CA PHE A 348 -0.64 -9.79 19.56
C PHE A 348 0.74 -9.34 20.03
N GLY A 349 1.50 -8.74 19.10
CA GLY A 349 2.77 -8.07 19.38
C GLY A 349 2.61 -6.73 20.10
N PRO A 350 3.73 -6.10 20.50
CA PRO A 350 3.74 -4.90 21.33
C PRO A 350 3.04 -3.70 20.70
N GLU A 351 3.23 -3.44 19.40
CA GLU A 351 2.67 -2.27 18.73
C GLU A 351 1.14 -2.37 18.61
N VAL A 352 0.63 -3.55 18.22
CA VAL A 352 -0.82 -3.80 18.17
C VAL A 352 -1.46 -3.62 19.54
N LYS A 353 -0.84 -4.16 20.60
CA LYS A 353 -1.32 -3.96 21.98
C LYS A 353 -1.28 -2.48 22.39
N ARG A 354 -0.23 -1.74 22.04
CA ARG A 354 -0.11 -0.29 22.30
C ARG A 354 -1.27 0.47 21.66
N ARG A 355 -1.58 0.22 20.38
CA ARG A 355 -2.69 0.88 19.68
C ARG A 355 -4.04 0.50 20.23
N ILE A 356 -4.26 -0.76 20.62
CA ILE A 356 -5.50 -1.18 21.29
C ILE A 356 -5.68 -0.43 22.62
N LEU A 357 -4.63 -0.30 23.43
CA LEU A 357 -4.67 0.43 24.70
C LEU A 357 -4.99 1.91 24.51
N ILE A 358 -4.29 2.59 23.58
CA ILE A 358 -4.56 4.00 23.23
C ILE A 358 -5.99 4.16 22.74
N GLY A 359 -6.42 3.31 21.81
CA GLY A 359 -7.76 3.34 21.23
C GLY A 359 -8.87 3.16 22.26
N THR A 360 -8.67 2.22 23.20
CA THR A 360 -9.63 1.98 24.29
C THR A 360 -9.70 3.18 25.23
N TYR A 361 -8.56 3.83 25.51
CA TYR A 361 -8.51 5.04 26.34
C TYR A 361 -9.24 6.21 25.68
N VAL A 362 -8.94 6.53 24.42
CA VAL A 362 -9.56 7.69 23.73
C VAL A 362 -11.05 7.50 23.45
N LEU A 363 -11.55 6.27 23.50
CA LEU A 363 -12.97 5.95 23.40
C LEU A 363 -13.68 5.83 24.76
N SER A 364 -12.93 5.89 25.87
CA SER A 364 -13.50 5.70 27.20
C SER A 364 -14.34 6.89 27.65
N HIS A 365 -15.32 6.61 28.52
CA HIS A 365 -16.19 7.64 29.10
C HIS A 365 -15.36 8.74 29.79
N GLY A 366 -15.70 10.00 29.53
CA GLY A 366 -14.96 11.18 30.01
C GLY A 366 -13.83 11.66 29.09
N TYR A 367 -13.29 10.79 28.22
CA TYR A 367 -12.22 11.14 27.28
C TYR A 367 -12.68 11.18 25.82
N TYR A 368 -13.81 10.55 25.50
CA TYR A 368 -14.39 10.49 24.16
C TYR A 368 -14.53 11.85 23.46
N ASP A 369 -15.12 12.83 24.14
CA ASP A 369 -15.34 14.17 23.55
C ASP A 369 -14.03 14.94 23.36
N ALA A 370 -13.11 14.81 24.33
CA ALA A 370 -11.85 15.53 24.36
C ALA A 370 -10.83 15.00 23.33
N TYR A 371 -10.88 13.70 23.02
CA TYR A 371 -9.95 13.07 22.07
C TYR A 371 -10.64 12.70 20.76
N TYR A 372 -11.57 11.74 20.77
CA TYR A 372 -12.11 11.16 19.53
C TYR A 372 -12.96 12.16 18.74
N ILE A 373 -13.92 12.84 19.39
CA ILE A 373 -14.73 13.86 18.71
C ILE A 373 -13.88 15.05 18.27
N GLN A 374 -12.92 15.48 19.09
CA GLN A 374 -12.01 16.54 18.72
C GLN A 374 -11.16 16.16 17.48
N ALA A 375 -10.64 14.94 17.42
CA ALA A 375 -9.90 14.45 16.27
C ALA A 375 -10.78 14.36 15.00
N GLN A 376 -12.04 13.95 15.13
CA GLN A 376 -13.00 13.97 14.01
C GLN A 376 -13.24 15.39 13.46
N LYS A 377 -13.35 16.39 14.35
CA LYS A 377 -13.49 17.81 13.94
C LYS A 377 -12.23 18.31 13.23
N LEU A 378 -11.04 17.97 13.74
CA LEU A 378 -9.78 18.34 13.09
C LEU A 378 -9.59 17.62 11.75
N ARG A 379 -10.00 16.35 11.64
CA ARG A 379 -10.05 15.62 10.35
C ARG A 379 -10.88 16.37 9.31
N ARG A 380 -12.01 16.97 9.71
CA ARG A 380 -12.84 17.80 8.84
C ARG A 380 -12.09 19.04 8.35
N LEU A 381 -11.38 19.73 9.23
CA LEU A 381 -10.56 20.90 8.84
C LEU A 381 -9.45 20.51 7.86
N ILE A 382 -8.80 19.37 8.07
CA ILE A 382 -7.79 18.84 7.13
C ILE A 382 -8.40 18.58 5.75
N ALA A 383 -9.60 18.00 5.69
CA ALA A 383 -10.30 17.79 4.42
C ALA A 383 -10.71 19.11 3.74
N GLU A 384 -11.09 20.12 4.51
CA GLU A 384 -11.43 21.46 4.02
C GLU A 384 -10.21 22.17 3.42
N ASP A 385 -9.04 22.08 4.05
CA ASP A 385 -7.78 22.61 3.50
C ASP A 385 -7.51 22.06 2.08
N PHE A 386 -7.62 20.74 1.89
CA PHE A 386 -7.47 20.15 0.56
C PHE A 386 -8.52 20.64 -0.43
N ALA A 387 -9.78 20.74 0.00
CA ALA A 387 -10.87 21.22 -0.86
C ALA A 387 -10.61 22.67 -1.35
N GLU A 388 -10.07 23.54 -0.50
CA GLU A 388 -9.69 24.91 -0.89
C GLU A 388 -8.46 24.93 -1.81
N VAL A 389 -7.48 24.05 -1.57
CA VAL A 389 -6.28 23.95 -2.42
C VAL A 389 -6.60 23.43 -3.82
N PHE A 390 -7.50 22.47 -3.98
CA PHE A 390 -7.91 21.95 -5.29
C PHE A 390 -8.74 22.94 -6.13
N LYS A 391 -9.14 24.08 -5.57
CA LYS A 391 -9.67 25.20 -6.39
C LYS A 391 -8.56 25.90 -7.17
N GLN A 392 -7.32 25.82 -6.68
CA GLN A 392 -6.16 26.57 -7.19
C GLN A 392 -5.25 25.71 -8.08
N CYS A 393 -5.26 24.40 -7.89
CA CYS A 393 -4.42 23.44 -8.62
C CYS A 393 -5.21 22.19 -9.02
N ASP A 394 -4.65 21.41 -9.94
CA ASP A 394 -5.28 20.17 -10.42
C ASP A 394 -4.76 18.96 -9.63
N ILE A 395 -3.50 19.01 -9.20
CA ILE A 395 -2.84 18.02 -8.36
C ILE A 395 -1.93 18.71 -7.35
N ILE A 396 -1.58 18.01 -6.27
CA ILE A 396 -0.61 18.46 -5.26
C ILE A 396 0.62 17.54 -5.33
N MET A 397 1.81 18.11 -5.20
CA MET A 397 3.07 17.35 -5.17
C MET A 397 3.94 17.71 -3.97
N GLY A 398 4.72 16.73 -3.51
CA GLY A 398 5.71 16.90 -2.45
C GLY A 398 6.52 15.62 -2.17
N PRO A 399 7.34 15.60 -1.11
CA PRO A 399 8.00 14.37 -0.66
C PRO A 399 6.98 13.32 -0.20
N THR A 400 7.27 12.04 -0.44
CA THR A 400 6.48 10.94 0.16
C THR A 400 6.91 10.65 1.59
N SER A 401 8.20 10.76 1.87
CA SER A 401 8.83 10.48 3.17
C SER A 401 9.83 11.59 3.49
N PRO A 402 10.02 11.98 4.76
CA PRO A 402 10.99 13.01 5.15
C PRO A 402 12.44 12.60 4.92
N THR A 403 12.72 11.30 4.90
CA THR A 403 14.06 10.73 4.68
C THR A 403 13.97 9.60 3.66
N VAL A 404 15.11 9.20 3.11
CA VAL A 404 15.26 7.87 2.51
C VAL A 404 15.01 6.77 3.56
N ALA A 405 15.03 5.50 3.14
CA ALA A 405 14.86 4.37 4.05
C ALA A 405 15.88 4.46 5.18
N PHE A 406 15.45 4.22 6.42
CA PHE A 406 16.30 4.19 7.61
C PHE A 406 16.78 2.77 7.90
N ASP A 407 17.78 2.63 8.78
CA ASP A 407 18.35 1.32 9.11
C ASP A 407 17.38 0.50 9.97
N LEU A 408 17.40 -0.82 9.81
CA LEU A 408 16.65 -1.74 10.69
C LEU A 408 17.07 -1.51 12.15
N GLY A 409 16.10 -1.43 13.05
CA GLY A 409 16.30 -1.17 14.47
C GLY A 409 16.47 0.32 14.84
N GLU A 410 16.74 1.21 13.89
CA GLU A 410 17.07 2.62 14.16
C GLU A 410 15.96 3.36 14.93
N ARG A 411 14.70 3.12 14.56
CA ARG A 411 13.52 3.81 15.13
C ARG A 411 12.63 2.90 15.99
N SER A 412 13.02 1.65 16.17
CA SER A 412 12.20 0.63 16.86
C SER A 412 11.99 0.92 18.36
N SER A 413 12.89 1.68 19.00
CA SER A 413 12.77 2.09 20.41
C SER A 413 12.00 3.38 20.63
N ASP A 414 11.74 4.18 19.58
CA ASP A 414 11.06 5.46 19.66
C ASP A 414 9.83 5.48 18.73
N PRO A 415 8.63 5.12 19.27
CA PRO A 415 7.39 5.13 18.50
C PRO A 415 7.09 6.50 17.86
N VAL A 416 7.46 7.61 18.51
CA VAL A 416 7.17 8.96 17.99
C VAL A 416 7.97 9.21 16.72
N GLN A 417 9.27 8.84 16.70
CA GLN A 417 10.08 8.94 15.49
C GLN A 417 9.55 8.04 14.37
N MET A 418 9.09 6.83 14.69
CA MET A 418 8.45 5.96 13.70
C MET A 418 7.23 6.65 13.07
N TYR A 419 6.37 7.25 13.90
CA TYR A 419 5.13 7.90 13.46
C TYR A 419 5.36 9.12 12.56
N LEU A 420 6.45 9.86 12.77
CA LEU A 420 6.83 11.00 11.93
C LEU A 420 7.25 10.58 10.51
N SER A 421 7.53 9.30 10.27
CA SER A 421 7.83 8.78 8.93
C SER A 421 6.65 8.95 7.96
N ASP A 422 5.43 9.08 8.48
CA ASP A 422 4.20 9.17 7.69
C ASP A 422 3.65 10.62 7.61
N ALA A 423 4.45 11.62 7.99
CA ALA A 423 4.00 13.01 8.11
C ALA A 423 3.38 13.58 6.81
N TYR A 424 3.89 13.18 5.64
CA TYR A 424 3.42 13.66 4.33
C TYR A 424 2.31 12.82 3.71
N THR A 425 1.96 11.68 4.30
CA THR A 425 1.03 10.71 3.71
C THR A 425 -0.31 10.67 4.45
N ILE A 426 -0.32 10.82 5.77
CA ILE A 426 -1.51 10.69 6.64
C ILE A 426 -2.65 11.64 6.26
N ALA A 427 -2.34 12.89 5.93
CA ALA A 427 -3.35 13.92 5.65
C ALA A 427 -4.29 13.49 4.51
N VAL A 428 -3.76 12.76 3.53
CA VAL A 428 -4.50 12.20 2.39
C VAL A 428 -5.51 11.14 2.83
N ASN A 429 -5.17 10.26 3.78
CA ASN A 429 -6.09 9.27 4.33
C ASN A 429 -7.20 9.93 5.16
N LEU A 430 -6.82 10.91 5.99
CA LEU A 430 -7.77 11.68 6.79
C LEU A 430 -8.79 12.39 5.89
N ALA A 431 -8.36 12.93 4.76
CA ALA A 431 -9.22 13.53 3.76
C ALA A 431 -9.90 12.52 2.82
N GLY A 432 -9.57 11.22 2.85
CA GLY A 432 -10.14 10.20 1.95
C GLY A 432 -9.74 10.34 0.47
N LEU A 433 -8.75 11.16 0.16
CA LEU A 433 -8.28 11.47 -1.19
C LEU A 433 -7.42 10.36 -1.79
N PRO A 434 -7.30 10.24 -3.12
CA PRO A 434 -6.29 9.38 -3.74
C PRO A 434 -4.89 9.98 -3.60
N GLY A 435 -3.89 9.11 -3.41
CA GLY A 435 -2.48 9.49 -3.35
C GLY A 435 -1.59 8.42 -3.95
N MET A 436 -0.51 8.79 -4.62
CA MET A 436 0.47 7.84 -5.15
C MET A 436 1.91 8.29 -4.91
N SER A 437 2.82 7.33 -4.80
CA SER A 437 4.25 7.60 -4.80
C SER A 437 4.87 7.05 -6.08
N ILE A 438 5.78 7.81 -6.69
CA ILE A 438 6.63 7.35 -7.79
C ILE A 438 8.11 7.63 -7.48
N PRO A 439 9.05 6.83 -8.01
CA PRO A 439 10.47 7.05 -7.81
C PRO A 439 10.93 8.37 -8.45
N ALA A 440 11.70 9.17 -7.72
CA ALA A 440 12.15 10.50 -8.14
C ALA A 440 13.68 10.67 -8.11
N GLY A 441 14.41 9.63 -7.73
CA GLY A 441 15.87 9.65 -7.63
C GLY A 441 16.39 8.77 -6.50
N PHE A 442 17.64 9.01 -6.12
CA PHE A 442 18.31 8.36 -5.00
C PHE A 442 18.92 9.42 -4.08
N GLY A 443 18.86 9.16 -2.78
CA GLY A 443 19.43 10.00 -1.75
C GLY A 443 20.62 9.33 -1.07
N ASP A 444 20.75 9.58 0.23
CA ASP A 444 21.82 9.04 1.06
C ASP A 444 21.90 7.50 0.97
N LYS A 445 23.12 6.98 1.06
CA LYS A 445 23.45 5.54 0.87
C LYS A 445 22.89 4.94 -0.43
N ASN A 446 22.66 5.76 -1.47
CA ASN A 446 22.03 5.34 -2.73
C ASN A 446 20.66 4.67 -2.52
N ARG A 447 19.88 5.16 -1.53
CA ARG A 447 18.53 4.67 -1.25
C ARG A 447 17.50 5.46 -2.05
N PRO A 448 16.41 4.82 -2.53
CA PRO A 448 15.41 5.50 -3.34
C PRO A 448 14.70 6.66 -2.63
N VAL A 449 14.30 7.65 -3.42
CA VAL A 449 13.44 8.77 -2.99
C VAL A 449 12.12 8.73 -3.78
N GLY A 450 10.99 8.94 -3.10
CA GLY A 450 9.67 8.98 -3.72
C GLY A 450 9.04 10.37 -3.79
N LEU A 451 8.49 10.72 -4.95
CA LEU A 451 7.62 11.87 -5.16
C LEU A 451 6.17 11.49 -4.89
N HIS A 452 5.52 12.22 -3.98
CA HIS A 452 4.11 12.06 -3.67
C HIS A 452 3.27 12.92 -4.62
N ILE A 453 2.27 12.30 -5.24
CA ILE A 453 1.28 12.96 -6.08
C ILE A 453 -0.09 12.72 -5.44
N VAL A 454 -0.83 13.79 -5.18
CA VAL A 454 -2.18 13.74 -4.59
C VAL A 454 -3.14 14.35 -5.58
N GLY A 455 -4.17 13.59 -5.95
CA GLY A 455 -5.27 14.06 -6.80
C GLY A 455 -6.49 14.39 -5.96
N ASN A 456 -7.45 15.09 -6.59
CA ASN A 456 -8.77 15.25 -5.99
C ASN A 456 -9.54 13.91 -6.03
N TYR A 457 -10.68 13.83 -5.35
CA TYR A 457 -11.51 12.64 -5.35
C TYR A 457 -11.78 12.12 -6.77
N PHE A 458 -11.50 10.84 -6.97
CA PHE A 458 -11.70 10.12 -8.23
C PHE A 458 -10.88 10.66 -9.42
N ALA A 459 -9.73 11.27 -9.15
CA ALA A 459 -8.81 11.77 -10.17
C ALA A 459 -7.66 10.79 -10.47
N GLU A 460 -7.78 9.50 -10.13
CA GLU A 460 -6.70 8.51 -10.27
C GLU A 460 -6.20 8.42 -11.73
N ALA A 461 -7.09 8.49 -12.72
CA ALA A 461 -6.67 8.49 -14.13
C ALA A 461 -5.80 9.71 -14.50
N GLN A 462 -6.07 10.88 -13.92
CA GLN A 462 -5.22 12.06 -14.11
C GLN A 462 -3.87 11.87 -13.39
N MET A 463 -3.88 11.34 -12.17
CA MET A 463 -2.65 11.08 -11.42
C MET A 463 -1.74 10.07 -12.14
N LEU A 464 -2.33 8.99 -12.66
CA LEU A 464 -1.62 7.96 -13.41
C LEU A 464 -1.04 8.50 -14.71
N ASN A 465 -1.76 9.37 -15.43
CA ASN A 465 -1.20 10.10 -16.56
C ASN A 465 0.02 10.93 -16.15
N VAL A 466 -0.14 11.80 -15.15
CA VAL A 466 0.94 12.69 -14.68
C VAL A 466 2.21 11.89 -14.35
N ALA A 467 2.05 10.79 -13.62
CA ALA A 467 3.13 9.88 -13.30
C ALA A 467 3.74 9.21 -14.54
N HIS A 468 2.92 8.75 -15.49
CA HIS A 468 3.36 8.09 -16.72
C HIS A 468 4.18 9.04 -17.62
N GLN A 469 3.75 10.29 -17.79
CA GLN A 469 4.48 11.30 -18.55
C GLN A 469 5.87 11.60 -17.93
N TYR A 470 5.97 11.65 -16.60
CA TYR A 470 7.25 11.78 -15.92
C TYR A 470 8.15 10.55 -16.11
N GLN A 471 7.57 9.36 -16.16
CA GLN A 471 8.27 8.11 -16.42
C GLN A 471 8.75 7.97 -17.87
N HIS A 472 8.26 8.77 -18.82
CA HIS A 472 8.82 8.83 -20.17
C HIS A 472 10.13 9.62 -20.27
N VAL A 473 10.30 10.62 -19.39
CA VAL A 473 11.49 11.50 -19.40
C VAL A 473 12.50 11.14 -18.31
N THR A 474 12.21 10.15 -17.48
CA THR A 474 13.10 9.64 -16.43
C THR A 474 13.12 8.11 -16.42
N ASP A 475 14.16 7.52 -15.84
CA ASP A 475 14.33 6.05 -15.81
C ASP A 475 14.26 5.44 -14.40
N TRP A 476 13.93 6.24 -13.38
CA TRP A 476 13.95 5.79 -11.98
C TRP A 476 13.12 4.53 -11.74
N HIS A 477 11.95 4.45 -12.39
CA HIS A 477 10.99 3.36 -12.26
C HIS A 477 11.44 2.04 -12.92
N VAL A 478 12.43 2.07 -13.81
CA VAL A 478 13.03 0.87 -14.42
C VAL A 478 14.33 0.45 -13.75
N ARG A 479 14.86 1.25 -12.82
CA ARG A 479 16.00 0.87 -11.98
C ARG A 479 15.63 -0.35 -11.14
N MET A 480 16.61 -1.20 -10.90
CA MET A 480 16.46 -2.38 -10.04
C MET A 480 17.66 -2.49 -9.10
N PRO A 481 17.45 -3.02 -7.89
CA PRO A 481 18.54 -3.43 -7.02
C PRO A 481 19.43 -4.47 -7.69
N ASN A 482 20.70 -4.51 -7.28
CA ASN A 482 21.71 -5.43 -7.83
C ASN A 482 21.40 -6.90 -7.54
#